data_AF-A0A563VXS9-F1
#
_entry.id   AF-A0A563VXS9-F1
#
_cell.length_a   1.000
_cell.length_b   1.000
_cell.length_c   1.000
_cell.angle_alpha   90.00
_cell.angle_beta   90.00
_cell.angle_gamma   90.00
#
_symmetry.space_group_name_H-M   'P 1'
#
loop_
_entity.id
_entity.type
_entity.pdbx_description
1 polymer ?
#
loop_
_entity_poly.entity_id
_entity_poly.type
_entity_poly.pdbx_seq_one_letter_code
_entity_poly.pdbx_strand_id
1 'polypeptide(L)'
;MVKAIGWRLEKYTTTHQEEVLIVTLVTSSGEEDTVMIYNGFSGSLVKPTTYDPDIPVIEPNATIISIDRLASPYNPAQPEYIQQGLTLKEMEQMLLKSGI
;
A
#
# COMPACT_ATOMS: atom_id res chain seq x y z
N MET A 1 18.68 -6.71 7.07
CA MET A 1 18.35 -5.95 5.85
C MET A 1 16.87 -5.60 5.94
N VAL A 2 16.51 -4.32 5.95
CA VAL A 2 15.09 -3.90 5.99
C VAL A 2 14.46 -4.25 4.64
N LYS A 3 13.30 -4.91 4.64
CA LYS A 3 12.57 -5.25 3.42
C LYS A 3 11.99 -3.99 2.77
N ALA A 4 11.79 -4.02 1.45
CA ALA A 4 11.19 -2.91 0.71
C ALA A 4 9.81 -2.55 1.29
N ILE A 5 9.43 -1.27 1.19
CA ILE A 5 8.19 -0.78 1.80
C ILE A 5 6.95 -1.49 1.27
N GLY A 6 6.86 -1.75 -0.05
CA GLY A 6 5.73 -2.49 -0.65
C GLY A 6 5.52 -3.85 0.02
N TRP A 7 6.58 -4.63 0.20
CA TRP A 7 6.52 -5.93 0.88
C TRP A 7 6.04 -5.82 2.33
N ARG A 8 6.47 -4.78 3.06
CA ARG A 8 6.06 -4.55 4.45
C ARG A 8 4.57 -4.21 4.53
N LEU A 9 4.06 -3.41 3.59
CA LEU A 9 2.64 -3.06 3.50
C LEU A 9 1.79 -4.28 3.10
N GLU A 10 2.24 -5.09 2.15
CA GLU A 10 1.61 -6.37 1.83
C GLU A 10 1.56 -7.26 3.08
N LYS A 11 2.68 -7.42 3.77
CA LYS A 11 2.75 -8.23 4.99
C LYS A 11 1.79 -7.72 6.06
N TYR A 12 1.65 -6.41 6.21
CA TYR A 12 0.71 -5.79 7.14
C TYR A 12 -0.73 -6.19 6.85
N THR A 13 -1.15 -6.15 5.58
CA THR A 13 -2.53 -6.55 5.21
C THR A 13 -2.78 -8.05 5.36
N THR A 14 -1.75 -8.91 5.40
CA THR A 14 -1.95 -10.34 5.74
C THR A 14 -2.31 -10.56 7.21
N THR A 15 -1.89 -9.64 8.09
CA THR A 15 -2.19 -9.69 9.53
C THR A 15 -3.36 -8.80 9.95
N HIS A 16 -3.83 -7.92 9.05
CA HIS A 16 -5.00 -7.04 9.22
C HIS A 16 -5.93 -7.22 8.02
N GLN A 17 -6.57 -8.39 7.93
CA GLN A 17 -7.40 -8.78 6.77
C GLN A 17 -8.73 -8.01 6.72
N GLU A 18 -9.08 -7.34 7.81
CA GLU A 18 -10.16 -6.37 7.93
C GLU A 18 -9.82 -5.01 7.30
N GLU A 19 -8.59 -4.84 6.78
CA GLU A 19 -8.12 -3.59 6.21
C GLU A 19 -7.69 -3.71 4.75
N VAL A 20 -7.93 -2.62 4.01
CA VAL A 20 -7.38 -2.38 2.68
C VAL A 20 -6.55 -1.10 2.75
N LEU A 21 -5.36 -1.12 2.15
CA LEU A 21 -4.54 0.07 2.01
C LEU A 21 -4.71 0.67 0.63
N ILE A 22 -4.85 1.99 0.56
CA ILE A 22 -4.72 2.77 -0.67
C ILE A 22 -3.46 3.63 -0.52
N VAL A 23 -2.47 3.35 -1.35
CA VAL A 23 -1.17 4.04 -1.33
C VAL A 23 -1.10 4.96 -2.53
N THR A 24 -1.07 6.26 -2.29
CA THR A 24 -0.80 7.26 -3.33
C THR A 24 0.71 7.48 -3.39
N LEU A 25 1.30 7.37 -4.57
CA LEU A 25 2.73 7.49 -4.76
C LEU A 25 3.08 8.19 -6.07
N VAL A 26 4.32 8.64 -6.17
CA VAL A 26 4.95 9.08 -7.41
C VAL A 26 6.05 8.08 -7.77
N THR A 27 5.99 7.52 -8.99
CA THR A 27 6.98 6.55 -9.46
C THR A 27 8.34 7.20 -9.70
N SER A 28 9.38 6.39 -9.91
CA SER A 28 10.72 6.91 -10.21
C SER A 28 10.78 7.76 -11.49
N SER A 29 9.84 7.56 -12.42
CA SER A 29 9.63 8.37 -13.63
C SER A 29 8.91 9.71 -13.39
N GLY A 30 8.43 9.98 -12.17
CA GLY A 30 7.69 11.20 -11.83
C GLY A 30 6.17 11.14 -12.11
N GLU A 31 5.63 9.96 -12.41
CA GLU A 31 4.19 9.77 -12.65
C GLU A 31 3.46 9.42 -11.36
N GLU A 32 2.28 10.00 -11.15
CA GLU A 32 1.41 9.63 -10.04
C GLU A 32 0.79 8.25 -10.26
N ASP A 33 0.69 7.47 -9.19
CA ASP A 33 0.00 6.19 -9.17
C ASP A 33 -0.73 6.00 -7.84
N THR A 34 -1.73 5.12 -7.86
CA THR A 34 -2.47 4.68 -6.68
C THR A 34 -2.44 3.16 -6.64
N VAL A 35 -1.86 2.61 -5.59
CA VAL A 35 -1.73 1.17 -5.38
C VAL A 35 -2.67 0.73 -4.28
N MET A 36 -3.57 -0.20 -4.59
CA MET A 36 -4.38 -0.89 -3.60
C MET A 36 -3.62 -2.11 -3.07
N ILE A 37 -3.62 -2.31 -1.76
CA ILE A 37 -3.02 -3.49 -1.12
C ILE A 37 -4.06 -4.16 -0.23
N TYR A 38 -4.28 -5.45 -0.45
CA TYR A 38 -5.21 -6.26 0.33
C TYR A 38 -4.70 -7.69 0.48
N ASN A 39 -4.72 -8.20 1.71
CA ASN A 39 -4.38 -9.59 2.05
C ASN A 39 -3.07 -10.09 1.41
N GLY A 40 -2.03 -9.25 1.38
CA GLY A 40 -0.72 -9.57 0.84
C GLY A 40 -0.55 -9.37 -0.67
N PHE A 41 -1.58 -8.90 -1.37
CA PHE A 41 -1.52 -8.60 -2.80
C PHE A 41 -1.59 -7.09 -3.01
N SER A 42 -0.77 -6.60 -3.93
CA SER A 42 -0.77 -5.21 -4.37
C SER A 42 -1.15 -5.10 -5.84
N GLY A 43 -1.83 -4.02 -6.21
CA GLY A 43 -2.23 -3.75 -7.60
C GLY A 43 -2.36 -2.25 -7.85
N SER A 44 -1.79 -1.80 -8.96
CA SER A 44 -1.95 -0.41 -9.41
C SER A 44 -3.36 -0.21 -9.97
N LEU A 45 -3.98 0.92 -9.64
CA LEU A 45 -5.29 1.33 -10.12
C LEU A 45 -5.21 2.21 -11.38
N VAL A 46 -4.02 2.76 -11.69
CA VAL A 46 -3.81 3.66 -12.83
C VAL A 46 -2.99 2.98 -13.92
N LYS A 47 -1.99 2.19 -13.54
CA LYS A 47 -1.07 1.53 -14.46
C LYS A 47 -1.40 0.04 -14.62
N PRO A 48 -1.05 -0.57 -15.77
CA PRO A 48 -1.10 -2.02 -15.91
C PRO A 48 -0.23 -2.66 -14.82
N THR A 49 -0.84 -3.50 -13.98
CA THR A 49 -0.08 -4.29 -13.00
C THR A 49 0.65 -5.39 -13.75
N THR A 50 1.98 -5.46 -13.59
CA THR A 50 2.77 -6.55 -14.16
C THR A 50 2.34 -7.87 -13.53
N TYR A 51 2.22 -8.92 -14.34
CA TYR A 51 1.90 -10.27 -13.86
C TYR A 51 3.14 -10.99 -13.30
N ASP A 52 4.32 -10.40 -13.44
CA ASP A 52 5.58 -10.94 -12.93
C ASP A 52 5.70 -10.67 -11.41
N PRO A 53 5.64 -11.70 -10.55
CA PRO A 53 5.69 -11.55 -9.10
C PRO A 53 7.07 -11.10 -8.59
N ASP A 54 8.12 -11.19 -9.41
CA ASP A 54 9.45 -10.72 -9.04
C ASP A 54 9.60 -9.19 -9.21
N ILE A 55 8.64 -8.54 -9.88
CA ILE A 55 8.62 -7.09 -10.07
C ILE A 55 7.66 -6.47 -9.03
N PRO A 56 8.16 -5.71 -8.05
CA PRO A 56 7.31 -5.09 -7.04
C PRO A 56 6.43 -4.00 -7.66
N VAL A 57 5.15 -3.96 -7.27
CA VAL A 57 4.20 -2.93 -7.71
C VAL A 57 4.61 -1.55 -7.20
N ILE A 58 5.09 -1.48 -5.95
CA ILE A 58 5.71 -0.28 -5.38
C ILE A 58 7.21 -0.37 -5.58
N GLU A 59 7.73 0.38 -6.55
CA GLU A 59 9.16 0.47 -6.83
C GLU A 59 9.94 0.92 -5.58
N PRO A 60 11.18 0.42 -5.36
CA PRO A 60 11.99 0.82 -4.20
C PRO A 60 12.28 2.33 -4.13
N ASN A 61 12.26 3.02 -5.28
CA ASN A 61 12.56 4.44 -5.42
C ASN A 61 11.30 5.30 -5.59
N ALA A 62 10.10 4.70 -5.49
CA ALA A 62 8.85 5.45 -5.52
C ALA A 62 8.73 6.32 -4.25
N THR A 63 8.17 7.52 -4.41
CA THR A 63 7.88 8.41 -3.29
C THR A 63 6.43 8.23 -2.87
N ILE A 64 6.21 7.66 -1.68
CA ILE A 64 4.86 7.54 -1.10
C ILE A 64 4.42 8.93 -0.64
N ILE A 65 3.28 9.38 -1.17
CA ILE A 65 2.66 10.67 -0.85
C ILE A 65 1.71 10.52 0.34
N SER A 66 0.85 9.51 0.31
CA SER A 66 -0.09 9.22 1.39
C SER A 66 -0.49 7.75 1.40
N ILE A 67 -0.93 7.29 2.58
CA ILE A 67 -1.51 5.98 2.78
C ILE A 67 -2.86 6.16 3.48
N ASP A 68 -3.91 5.60 2.90
CA ASP A 68 -5.22 5.50 3.52
C ASP A 68 -5.45 4.05 3.96
N ARG A 69 -6.09 3.89 5.12
CA ARG A 69 -6.57 2.61 5.67
C ARG A 69 -8.08 2.58 5.58
N LEU A 70 -8.61 1.57 4.91
CA LEU A 70 -10.03 1.39 4.68
C LEU A 70 -10.48 0.04 5.25
N ALA A 71 -11.77 -0.06 5.61
CA ALA A 71 -12.35 -1.32 6.04
C ALA A 71 -12.56 -2.27 4.85
N SER A 72 -12.35 -3.57 5.09
CA SER A 72 -12.72 -4.66 4.20
C SER A 72 -14.05 -5.27 4.65
N PRO A 73 -14.98 -5.63 3.74
CA PRO A 73 -14.84 -5.63 2.28
C PRO A 73 -14.84 -4.23 1.67
N TYR A 74 -13.91 -3.99 0.73
CA TYR A 74 -13.82 -2.70 0.04
C TYR A 74 -14.99 -2.49 -0.92
N ASN A 75 -15.70 -1.37 -0.76
CA ASN A 75 -16.73 -0.92 -1.67
C ASN A 75 -16.26 0.36 -2.39
N PRO A 76 -15.92 0.32 -3.70
CA PRO A 76 -15.45 1.50 -4.42
C PRO A 76 -16.52 2.60 -4.56
N ALA A 77 -17.81 2.26 -4.48
CA ALA A 77 -18.88 3.25 -4.54
C ALA A 77 -19.10 3.96 -3.19
N GLN A 78 -18.70 3.33 -2.09
CA GLN A 78 -18.80 3.87 -0.74
C GLN A 78 -17.63 3.36 0.12
N PRO A 79 -16.42 3.89 -0.10
CA PRO A 79 -15.25 3.47 0.66
C PRO A 79 -15.40 3.87 2.12
N GLU A 80 -15.17 2.91 3.02
CA GLU A 80 -15.20 3.14 4.47
C GLU A 80 -13.78 3.38 4.98
N TYR A 81 -13.44 4.65 5.23
CA TYR A 81 -12.11 5.03 5.70
C TYR A 81 -11.99 4.86 7.22
N ILE A 82 -10.99 4.08 7.64
CA ILE A 82 -10.54 3.97 9.03
C ILE A 82 -9.62 5.14 9.36
N GLN A 83 -8.70 5.46 8.43
CA GLN A 83 -7.74 6.55 8.58
C GLN A 83 -7.27 7.02 7.21
N GLN A 84 -7.07 8.33 7.04
CA GLN A 84 -6.67 8.93 5.78
C GLN A 84 -5.40 9.77 5.93
N GLY A 85 -4.66 9.92 4.84
CA GLY A 85 -3.56 10.85 4.71
C GLY A 85 -2.35 10.49 5.57
N LEU A 86 -2.15 9.21 5.90
CA LEU A 86 -0.97 8.81 6.67
C LEU A 86 0.28 9.08 5.86
N THR A 87 1.23 9.75 6.49
CA THR A 87 2.59 9.82 5.96
C THR A 87 3.24 8.44 6.03
N LEU A 88 4.25 8.22 5.18
CA LEU A 88 5.06 7.01 5.24
C LEU A 88 5.61 6.78 6.66
N LYS A 89 6.10 7.83 7.31
CA LYS A 89 6.66 7.74 8.67
C LYS A 89 5.64 7.25 9.70
N GLU A 90 4.40 7.72 9.64
CA GLU A 90 3.34 7.26 10.55
C GLU A 90 3.01 5.79 10.30
N MET A 91 2.90 5.40 9.02
CA MET A 91 2.69 4.00 8.66
C MET A 91 3.84 3.12 9.14
N GLU A 92 5.10 3.57 9.04
CA GLU A 92 6.24 2.82 9.55
C GLU A 92 6.21 2.61 11.06
N GLN A 93 5.66 3.56 11.83
CA GLN A 93 5.44 3.36 13.27
C GLN A 93 4.38 2.29 13.54
N MET A 94 3.36 2.19 12.69
CA MET A 94 2.34 1.14 12.78
C MET A 94 2.92 -0.22 12.43
N LEU A 95 3.67 -0.32 11.33
CA LEU A 95 4.37 -1.53 10.92
C LEU A 95 5.27 -2.06 12.06
N LEU A 96 6.05 -1.16 12.68
CA LEU A 96 6.93 -1.51 13.79
C LEU A 96 6.13 -2.07 14.99
N LYS A 97 4.99 -1.46 15.33
CA LYS A 97 4.10 -1.94 16.41
C LYS A 97 3.49 -3.32 16.09
N SER A 98 3.25 -3.61 14.82
CA SER A 98 2.77 -4.91 14.34
C SER A 98 3.89 -5.95 14.15
N GLY A 99 5.16 -5.60 14.45
CA GLY A 99 6.31 -6.49 14.31
C GLY A 99 6.86 -6.64 12.88
N ILE A 100 6.62 -5.65 12.00
CA ILE A 100 6.98 -5.65 10.57
C ILE A 100 8.05 -4.59 10.23
#